data_AF-A0AAQ2FU08-F1
#
_entry.id   AF-A0AAQ2FU08-F1
#
_cell.length_a   1.000
_cell.length_b   1.000
_cell.length_c   1.000
_cell.angle_alpha   90.00
_cell.angle_beta   90.00
_cell.angle_gamma   90.00
#
_symmetry.space_group_name_H-M   'P 1'
#
loop_
_entity.id
_entity.type
_entity.pdbx_description
1 polymer ?
#
loop_
_entity_poly.entity_id
_entity_poly.type
_entity_poly.pdbx_seq_one_letter_code
_entity_poly.pdbx_strand_id
1 'polypeptide(L)'
;MMSKQSQKGGSQSTNLQADQMVVHMGIDEKRAREVFQEMNRQLRQDYTHEAFEIANARISEFEKSLMPKMEKVEGALEAFADPSFQLLLVDAQKTAASTERPADYDLLSELLVHRFQKSDNRIARAGISLAVEIVDKISDEALLGLTVAHAVNSFFPVAGDIDKGLDVLNDLFGKVIYGKLPIGHEWLDHLDILNTVRLNSFGSLKKVQQYYPENLPGYIDVGIEKGSENHVKALEILDANHLPRVLLIDHSLNSDYLRIPVSNRDQIDSIPLQKTILQEGSIVIVPVKLTGSQVEAINSIYNLYSQNDGVKKSNINSFMDEWKKRPNLNALKKWWDNIPLILTITSAGKVLAHSNAQRCDKNLPPMN
;
A
#
# COMPACT_ATOMS: atom_id res chain seq x y z
N MET A 1 58.03 67.11 -45.99
CA MET A 1 56.72 67.78 -45.95
C MET A 1 55.83 67.02 -44.98
N MET A 2 55.54 67.55 -43.79
CA MET A 2 54.58 66.91 -42.88
C MET A 2 53.16 67.31 -43.28
N SER A 3 52.30 66.32 -43.54
CA SER A 3 50.88 66.54 -43.82
C SER A 3 50.22 67.15 -42.57
N LYS A 4 49.70 68.37 -42.71
CA LYS A 4 48.89 68.99 -41.65
C LYS A 4 47.50 68.36 -41.71
N GLN A 5 47.18 67.49 -40.76
CA GLN A 5 45.80 67.05 -40.55
C GLN A 5 45.17 67.89 -39.43
N SER A 6 43.99 68.45 -39.72
CA SER A 6 43.22 69.29 -38.80
C SER A 6 41.97 68.54 -38.35
N GLN A 7 41.73 68.47 -37.04
CA GLN A 7 40.53 67.88 -36.46
C GLN A 7 39.81 68.92 -35.60
N LYS A 8 38.48 68.99 -35.69
CA LYS A 8 37.62 69.82 -34.82
C LYS A 8 36.63 68.91 -34.10
N GLY A 9 36.63 68.95 -32.77
CA GLY A 9 35.70 68.21 -31.90
C GLY A 9 34.58 69.08 -31.36
N GLY A 10 33.41 68.48 -31.15
CA GLY A 10 32.25 69.09 -30.50
C GLY A 10 32.15 68.72 -29.03
N SER A 11 31.14 69.24 -28.32
CA SER A 11 30.88 68.85 -26.93
C SER A 11 30.52 67.36 -26.83
N GLN A 12 31.23 66.64 -25.94
CA GLN A 12 31.20 65.17 -25.73
C GLN A 12 31.80 64.28 -26.83
N SER A 13 32.67 64.80 -27.71
CA SER A 13 33.42 63.94 -28.65
C SER A 13 34.80 63.54 -28.11
N THR A 14 35.17 62.26 -28.27
CA THR A 14 36.56 61.79 -28.10
C THR A 14 37.22 61.66 -29.46
N ASN A 15 38.26 62.46 -29.68
CA ASN A 15 38.98 62.51 -30.95
C ASN A 15 40.31 61.76 -30.81
N LEU A 16 40.52 60.76 -31.67
CA LEU A 16 41.75 59.96 -31.72
C LEU A 16 42.36 60.05 -33.12
N GLN A 17 43.66 60.28 -33.20
CA GLN A 17 44.38 60.48 -34.46
C GLN A 17 45.69 59.69 -34.44
N ALA A 18 45.85 58.74 -35.36
CA ALA A 18 47.04 57.91 -35.53
C ALA A 18 47.17 57.43 -37.00
N ASP A 19 48.39 57.20 -37.49
CA ASP A 19 48.64 56.73 -38.87
C ASP A 19 48.13 55.30 -39.12
N GLN A 20 48.06 54.46 -38.07
CA GLN A 20 47.37 53.18 -38.10
C GLN A 20 46.81 52.89 -36.70
N MET A 21 45.48 52.77 -36.59
CA MET A 21 44.76 52.59 -35.33
C MET A 21 44.05 51.24 -35.35
N VAL A 22 44.44 50.32 -34.47
CA VAL A 22 43.71 49.07 -34.20
C VAL A 22 43.02 49.21 -32.85
N VAL A 23 41.71 49.45 -32.88
CA VAL A 23 40.89 49.54 -31.67
C VAL A 23 40.36 48.16 -31.33
N HIS A 24 40.89 47.53 -30.27
CA HIS A 24 40.24 46.38 -29.65
C HIS A 24 39.17 46.90 -28.68
N MET A 25 37.95 47.13 -29.19
CA MET A 25 36.80 47.33 -28.29
C MET A 25 36.40 45.98 -27.70
N GLY A 26 36.80 45.75 -26.44
CA GLY A 26 36.26 44.65 -25.65
C GLY A 26 34.77 44.82 -25.39
N ILE A 27 34.08 43.72 -25.07
CA ILE A 27 32.67 43.72 -24.69
C ILE A 27 32.53 44.50 -23.38
N ASP A 28 31.67 45.53 -23.35
CA ASP A 28 31.37 46.26 -22.12
C ASP A 28 30.42 45.44 -21.21
N GLU A 29 30.35 45.78 -19.92
CA GLU A 29 29.55 45.04 -18.94
C GLU A 29 28.07 44.92 -19.35
N LYS A 30 27.53 45.97 -19.99
CA LYS A 30 26.15 45.99 -20.48
C LYS A 30 25.95 44.93 -21.56
N ARG A 31 26.83 44.87 -22.55
CA ARG A 31 26.81 43.86 -23.61
C ARG A 31 27.09 42.46 -23.06
N ALA A 32 27.96 42.31 -22.07
CA ALA A 32 28.19 41.02 -21.39
C ALA A 32 26.92 40.51 -20.67
N ARG A 33 26.16 41.42 -20.03
CA ARG A 33 24.90 41.11 -19.36
C ARG A 33 23.77 40.80 -20.35
N GLU A 34 23.73 41.50 -21.49
CA GLU A 34 22.83 41.19 -22.61
C GLU A 34 23.12 39.80 -23.20
N VAL A 35 24.40 39.48 -23.45
CA VAL A 35 24.81 38.15 -23.94
C VAL A 35 24.45 37.07 -22.91
N PHE A 36 24.66 37.28 -21.62
CA PHE A 36 24.24 36.33 -20.59
C PHE A 36 22.72 36.11 -20.57
N GLN A 37 21.92 37.15 -20.80
CA GLN A 37 20.46 37.06 -20.89
C GLN A 37 19.96 36.40 -22.18
N GLU A 38 20.61 36.69 -23.32
CA GLU A 38 20.38 36.07 -24.63
C GLU A 38 20.68 34.57 -24.56
N MET A 39 21.85 34.19 -24.02
CA MET A 39 22.23 32.81 -23.76
C MET A 39 21.23 32.14 -22.80
N ASN A 40 20.85 32.78 -21.70
CA ASN A 40 19.80 32.28 -20.80
C ASN A 40 18.45 32.09 -21.49
N ARG A 41 18.11 32.89 -22.51
CA ARG A 41 16.85 32.78 -23.24
C ARG A 41 16.86 31.59 -24.20
N GLN A 42 17.98 31.35 -24.89
CA GLN A 42 18.20 30.14 -25.69
C GLN A 42 18.24 28.90 -24.79
N LEU A 43 19.02 28.95 -23.72
CA LEU A 43 19.07 27.89 -22.70
C LEU A 43 17.67 27.59 -22.13
N ARG A 44 16.85 28.61 -21.83
CA ARG A 44 15.44 28.42 -21.42
C ARG A 44 14.55 27.85 -22.51
N GLN A 45 14.73 28.22 -23.78
CA GLN A 45 13.97 27.64 -24.90
C GLN A 45 14.33 26.16 -25.10
N ASP A 46 15.62 25.83 -25.04
CA ASP A 46 16.11 24.46 -25.14
C ASP A 46 15.71 23.64 -23.90
N TYR A 47 15.80 24.20 -22.69
CA TYR A 47 15.28 23.57 -21.47
C TYR A 47 13.76 23.44 -21.47
N THR A 48 13.01 24.32 -22.13
CA THR A 48 11.55 24.17 -22.30
C THR A 48 11.24 23.04 -23.28
N HIS A 49 12.04 22.88 -24.34
CA HIS A 49 11.89 21.76 -25.28
C HIS A 49 12.32 20.43 -24.66
N GLU A 50 13.48 20.37 -24.00
CA GLU A 50 13.95 19.18 -23.30
C GLU A 50 13.01 18.77 -22.17
N ALA A 51 12.53 19.72 -21.35
CA ALA A 51 11.53 19.45 -20.32
C ALA A 51 10.20 18.97 -20.93
N PHE A 52 9.81 19.47 -22.10
CA PHE A 52 8.63 19.02 -22.82
C PHE A 52 8.78 17.59 -23.35
N GLU A 53 9.93 17.25 -23.95
CA GLU A 53 10.24 15.90 -24.41
C GLU A 53 10.28 14.90 -23.23
N ILE A 54 10.90 15.28 -22.12
CA ILE A 54 10.92 14.46 -20.90
C ILE A 54 9.49 14.27 -20.36
N ALA A 55 8.71 15.34 -20.25
CA ALA A 55 7.33 15.26 -19.77
C ALA A 55 6.47 14.33 -20.65
N ASN A 56 6.58 14.43 -21.97
CA ASN A 56 5.86 13.56 -22.90
C ASN A 56 6.31 12.10 -22.81
N ALA A 57 7.62 11.85 -22.67
CA ALA A 57 8.14 10.51 -22.48
C ALA A 57 7.56 9.87 -21.21
N ARG A 58 7.54 10.62 -20.09
CA ARG A 58 6.96 10.16 -18.81
C ARG A 58 5.46 9.90 -18.91
N ILE A 59 4.71 10.78 -19.58
CA ILE A 59 3.26 10.59 -19.84
C ILE A 59 3.03 9.33 -20.70
N SER A 60 3.87 9.09 -21.70
CA SER A 60 3.78 7.89 -22.54
C SER A 60 4.06 6.61 -21.75
N GLU A 61 5.04 6.61 -20.85
CA GLU A 61 5.28 5.47 -19.95
C GLU A 61 4.10 5.24 -19.01
N PHE A 62 3.51 6.31 -18.46
CA PHE A 62 2.29 6.22 -17.66
C PHE A 62 1.12 5.62 -18.46
N GLU A 63 0.90 6.05 -19.70
CA GLU A 63 -0.13 5.49 -20.58
C GLU A 63 0.08 3.98 -20.81
N LYS A 64 1.32 3.57 -21.07
CA LYS A 64 1.68 2.14 -21.24
C LYS A 64 1.40 1.30 -20.00
N SER A 65 1.53 1.87 -18.80
CA SER A 65 1.14 1.22 -17.55
C SER A 65 -0.38 1.19 -17.34
N LEU A 66 -1.10 2.24 -17.73
CA LEU A 66 -2.53 2.40 -17.49
C LEU A 66 -3.41 1.54 -18.41
N MET A 67 -3.19 1.65 -19.73
CA MET A 67 -4.11 1.07 -20.73
C MET A 67 -4.32 -0.44 -20.55
N PRO A 68 -3.27 -1.27 -20.34
CA PRO A 68 -3.47 -2.71 -20.14
C PRO A 68 -4.23 -3.07 -18.85
N LYS A 69 -4.28 -2.17 -17.85
CA LYS A 69 -5.07 -2.38 -16.62
C LYS A 69 -6.53 -2.02 -16.85
N MET A 70 -6.79 -0.93 -17.57
CA MET A 70 -8.15 -0.51 -17.94
C MET A 70 -8.82 -1.56 -18.84
N GLU A 71 -8.12 -2.10 -19.84
CA GLU A 71 -8.65 -3.13 -20.74
C GLU A 71 -9.08 -4.43 -20.02
N LYS A 72 -8.46 -4.73 -18.87
CA LYS A 72 -8.78 -5.93 -18.07
C LYS A 72 -10.03 -5.75 -17.21
N VAL A 73 -10.52 -4.53 -17.05
CA VAL A 73 -11.69 -4.22 -16.22
C VAL A 73 -12.84 -3.89 -17.16
N GLU A 74 -13.88 -4.74 -17.14
CA GLU A 74 -15.08 -4.55 -17.97
C GLU A 74 -15.70 -3.17 -17.70
N GLY A 75 -15.98 -2.43 -18.78
CA GLY A 75 -16.58 -1.10 -18.72
C GLY A 75 -15.62 0.05 -18.34
N ALA A 76 -14.33 -0.22 -18.13
CA ALA A 76 -13.41 0.82 -17.65
C ALA A 76 -13.01 1.83 -18.74
N LEU A 77 -13.03 1.45 -20.02
CA LEU A 77 -12.70 2.37 -21.11
C LEU A 77 -13.77 3.45 -21.30
N GLU A 78 -15.01 3.18 -20.89
CA GLU A 78 -16.12 4.12 -20.91
C GLU A 78 -15.91 5.27 -19.92
N ALA A 79 -15.06 5.08 -18.90
CA ALA A 79 -14.68 6.12 -17.94
C ALA A 79 -14.05 7.33 -18.63
N PHE A 80 -13.37 7.15 -19.77
CA PHE A 80 -12.74 8.24 -20.50
C PHE A 80 -13.76 9.23 -21.10
N ALA A 81 -15.04 8.88 -21.20
CA ALA A 81 -16.10 9.80 -21.60
C ALA A 81 -16.62 10.68 -20.45
N ASP A 82 -16.33 10.33 -19.19
CA ASP A 82 -16.76 11.09 -18.01
C ASP A 82 -15.88 12.33 -17.78
N PRO A 83 -16.45 13.55 -17.72
CA PRO A 83 -15.66 14.77 -17.50
C PRO A 83 -14.88 14.76 -16.18
N SER A 84 -15.44 14.15 -15.12
CA SER A 84 -14.71 14.06 -13.84
C SER A 84 -13.51 13.13 -13.92
N PHE A 85 -13.60 12.03 -14.66
CA PHE A 85 -12.49 11.13 -14.89
C PHE A 85 -11.42 11.78 -15.77
N GLN A 86 -11.81 12.51 -16.82
CA GLN A 86 -10.88 13.26 -17.66
C GLN A 86 -10.07 14.30 -16.86
N LEU A 87 -10.72 15.04 -15.95
CA LEU A 87 -10.01 15.98 -15.08
C LEU A 87 -8.98 15.28 -14.18
N LEU A 88 -9.36 14.14 -13.59
CA LEU A 88 -8.43 13.35 -12.79
C LEU A 88 -7.28 12.78 -13.63
N LEU A 89 -7.55 12.33 -14.86
CA LEU A 89 -6.53 11.86 -15.79
C LEU A 89 -5.52 12.96 -16.11
N VAL A 90 -5.98 14.19 -16.33
CA VAL A 90 -5.11 15.36 -16.53
C VAL A 90 -4.22 15.59 -15.30
N ASP A 91 -4.77 15.47 -14.10
CA ASP A 91 -3.96 15.61 -12.88
C ASP A 91 -2.96 14.47 -12.72
N ALA A 92 -3.34 13.22 -13.03
CA ALA A 92 -2.41 12.09 -13.06
C ALA A 92 -1.30 12.27 -14.09
N GLN A 93 -1.59 12.83 -15.27
CA GLN A 93 -0.59 13.15 -16.28
C GLN A 93 0.38 14.24 -15.81
N LYS A 94 -0.10 15.28 -15.10
CA LYS A 94 0.78 16.29 -14.48
C LYS A 94 1.70 15.67 -13.43
N THR A 95 1.17 14.78 -12.60
CA THR A 95 1.96 14.06 -11.60
C THR A 95 3.00 13.16 -12.27
N ALA A 96 2.59 12.38 -13.28
CA ALA A 96 3.50 11.52 -14.04
C ALA A 96 4.61 12.31 -14.74
N ALA A 97 4.29 13.47 -15.32
CA ALA A 97 5.29 14.36 -15.92
C ALA A 97 6.30 14.88 -14.91
N SER A 98 5.89 15.07 -13.65
CA SER A 98 6.72 15.67 -12.59
C SER A 98 7.65 14.66 -11.92
N THR A 99 7.24 13.40 -11.78
CA THR A 99 8.04 12.35 -11.12
C THR A 99 9.11 11.74 -12.02
N GLU A 100 10.27 11.43 -11.43
CA GLU A 100 11.34 10.65 -12.04
C GLU A 100 11.25 9.14 -11.76
N ARG A 101 10.33 8.68 -10.90
CA ARG A 101 10.27 7.29 -10.44
C ARG A 101 9.35 6.45 -11.33
N PRO A 102 9.87 5.39 -12.00
CA PRO A 102 9.03 4.51 -12.81
C PRO A 102 7.90 3.81 -12.03
N ALA A 103 8.12 3.54 -10.74
CA ALA A 103 7.12 2.94 -9.85
C ALA A 103 5.85 3.79 -9.69
N ASP A 104 5.97 5.12 -9.84
CA ASP A 104 4.85 6.05 -9.67
C ASP A 104 3.84 5.91 -10.81
N TYR A 105 4.27 5.57 -12.03
CA TYR A 105 3.39 5.33 -13.16
C TYR A 105 2.45 4.15 -12.91
N ASP A 106 2.97 3.06 -12.36
CA ASP A 106 2.18 1.89 -12.01
C ASP A 106 1.19 2.21 -10.88
N LEU A 107 1.61 3.00 -9.88
CA LEU A 107 0.77 3.43 -8.77
C LEU A 107 -0.36 4.35 -9.23
N LEU A 108 -0.05 5.37 -10.05
CA LEU A 108 -1.05 6.24 -10.67
C LEU A 108 -2.06 5.43 -11.50
N SER A 109 -1.58 4.39 -12.17
CA SER A 109 -2.45 3.50 -12.96
C SER A 109 -3.42 2.72 -12.07
N GLU A 110 -2.96 2.18 -10.93
CA GLU A 110 -3.86 1.53 -9.95
C GLU A 110 -4.89 2.53 -9.41
N LEU A 111 -4.48 3.77 -9.09
CA LEU A 111 -5.38 4.82 -8.58
C LEU A 111 -6.53 5.15 -9.56
N LEU A 112 -6.24 5.21 -10.87
CA LEU A 112 -7.29 5.44 -11.88
C LEU A 112 -8.23 4.24 -12.05
N VAL A 113 -7.72 3.01 -11.93
CA VAL A 113 -8.59 1.82 -11.91
C VAL A 113 -9.52 1.85 -10.69
N HIS A 114 -9.01 2.20 -9.51
CA HIS A 114 -9.84 2.39 -8.30
C HIS A 114 -10.88 3.49 -8.47
N ARG A 115 -10.54 4.59 -9.16
CA ARG A 115 -11.48 5.69 -9.45
C ARG A 115 -12.69 5.22 -10.24
N PHE A 116 -12.45 4.35 -11.22
CA PHE A 116 -13.51 3.75 -12.03
C PHE A 116 -14.39 2.83 -11.17
N GLN A 117 -13.78 1.90 -10.42
CA GLN A 117 -14.50 0.93 -9.59
C GLN A 117 -15.33 1.58 -8.45
N LYS A 118 -14.96 2.79 -8.01
CA LYS A 118 -15.65 3.53 -6.95
C LYS A 118 -16.34 4.81 -7.47
N SER A 119 -16.87 4.78 -8.70
CA SER A 119 -17.39 5.96 -9.42
C SER A 119 -18.37 6.84 -8.61
N ASP A 120 -19.18 6.21 -7.76
CA ASP A 120 -20.29 6.86 -7.06
C ASP A 120 -19.95 7.27 -5.61
N ASN A 121 -18.82 6.80 -5.07
CA ASN A 121 -18.42 7.09 -3.70
C ASN A 121 -17.61 8.40 -3.63
N ARG A 122 -18.28 9.50 -3.24
CA ARG A 122 -17.65 10.83 -3.13
C ARG A 122 -16.45 10.88 -2.18
N ILE A 123 -16.46 10.12 -1.08
CA ILE A 123 -15.35 10.07 -0.12
C ILE A 123 -14.15 9.37 -0.76
N ALA A 124 -14.38 8.23 -1.41
CA ALA A 124 -13.33 7.51 -2.13
C ALA A 124 -12.75 8.37 -3.25
N ARG A 125 -13.59 9.09 -4.01
CA ARG A 125 -13.14 10.02 -5.06
C ARG A 125 -12.22 11.11 -4.53
N ALA A 126 -12.59 11.78 -3.44
CA ALA A 126 -11.76 12.81 -2.84
C ALA A 126 -10.41 12.23 -2.36
N GLY A 127 -10.42 11.04 -1.74
CA GLY A 127 -9.21 10.33 -1.35
C GLY A 127 -8.31 9.97 -2.53
N ILE A 128 -8.88 9.51 -3.64
CA ILE A 128 -8.15 9.18 -4.87
C ILE A 128 -7.57 10.43 -5.53
N SER A 129 -8.34 11.52 -5.65
CA SER A 129 -7.83 12.78 -6.20
C SER A 129 -6.62 13.28 -5.40
N LEU A 130 -6.72 13.32 -4.07
CA LEU A 130 -5.59 13.73 -3.24
C LEU A 130 -4.42 12.76 -3.37
N ALA A 131 -4.67 11.44 -3.42
CA ALA A 131 -3.62 10.45 -3.61
C ALA A 131 -2.86 10.66 -4.94
N VAL A 132 -3.56 10.95 -6.04
CA VAL A 132 -2.96 11.26 -7.35
C VAL A 132 -2.08 12.51 -7.29
N GLU A 133 -2.51 13.55 -6.58
CA GLU A 133 -1.76 14.81 -6.46
C GLU A 133 -0.48 14.72 -5.61
N ILE A 134 -0.31 13.65 -4.82
CA ILE A 134 0.82 13.51 -3.90
C ILE A 134 1.77 12.37 -4.26
N VAL A 135 1.49 11.59 -5.31
CA VAL A 135 2.37 10.46 -5.71
C VAL A 135 3.79 10.94 -5.97
N ASP A 136 3.98 12.06 -6.69
CA ASP A 136 5.31 12.63 -6.97
C ASP A 136 5.99 13.25 -5.74
N LYS A 137 5.23 13.55 -4.69
CA LYS A 137 5.72 14.23 -3.47
C LYS A 137 6.11 13.26 -2.37
N ILE A 138 5.37 12.16 -2.21
CA ILE A 138 5.63 11.19 -1.14
C ILE A 138 6.96 10.46 -1.38
N SER A 139 7.83 10.39 -0.37
CA SER A 139 9.09 9.67 -0.49
C SER A 139 8.86 8.16 -0.52
N ASP A 140 9.76 7.41 -1.16
CA ASP A 140 9.68 5.94 -1.24
C ASP A 140 9.60 5.30 0.15
N GLU A 141 10.38 5.83 1.10
CA GLU A 141 10.41 5.40 2.49
C GLU A 141 9.07 5.65 3.21
N ALA A 142 8.48 6.83 3.04
CA ALA A 142 7.18 7.17 3.64
C ALA A 142 6.05 6.32 3.04
N LEU A 143 6.05 6.15 1.71
CA LEU A 143 5.08 5.31 1.01
C LEU A 143 5.19 3.84 1.45
N LEU A 144 6.41 3.33 1.61
CA LEU A 144 6.67 1.98 2.12
C LEU A 144 6.09 1.81 3.54
N GLY A 145 6.43 2.74 4.45
CA GLY A 145 5.91 2.71 5.83
C GLY A 145 4.39 2.75 5.88
N LEU A 146 3.77 3.63 5.10
CA LEU A 146 2.31 3.74 4.98
C LEU A 146 1.68 2.44 4.44
N THR A 147 2.28 1.84 3.41
CA THR A 147 1.80 0.60 2.78
C THR A 147 1.84 -0.57 3.76
N VAL A 148 2.93 -0.71 4.50
CA VAL A 148 3.07 -1.78 5.50
C VAL A 148 2.12 -1.56 6.68
N ALA A 149 1.96 -0.32 7.15
CA ALA A 149 1.03 0.00 8.21
C ALA A 149 -0.44 -0.23 7.81
N HIS A 150 -0.79 0.09 6.56
CA HIS A 150 -2.09 -0.23 5.99
C HIS A 150 -2.32 -1.74 5.90
N ALA A 151 -1.31 -2.50 5.45
CA ALA A 151 -1.40 -3.95 5.33
C ALA A 151 -1.67 -4.65 6.66
N VAL A 152 -0.98 -4.23 7.74
CA VAL A 152 -1.22 -4.72 9.12
C VAL A 152 -2.68 -4.57 9.54
N ASN A 153 -3.33 -3.47 9.13
CA ASN A 153 -4.71 -3.17 9.54
C ASN A 153 -5.78 -3.70 8.58
N SER A 154 -5.39 -4.25 7.43
CA SER A 154 -6.34 -4.55 6.35
C SER A 154 -6.34 -6.00 5.89
N PHE A 155 -5.25 -6.74 6.09
CA PHE A 155 -5.10 -8.07 5.53
C PHE A 155 -4.85 -9.10 6.62
N PHE A 156 -5.75 -10.08 6.70
CA PHE A 156 -5.72 -11.16 7.68
C PHE A 156 -5.89 -12.52 6.99
N PRO A 157 -5.26 -13.58 7.51
CA PRO A 157 -5.45 -14.91 6.96
C PRO A 157 -6.87 -15.41 7.23
N VAL A 158 -7.46 -16.05 6.22
CA VAL A 158 -8.71 -16.79 6.34
C VAL A 158 -8.45 -18.26 6.72
N ALA A 159 -7.21 -18.72 6.59
CA ALA A 159 -6.85 -20.09 6.92
C ALA A 159 -7.12 -20.39 8.40
N GLY A 160 -7.81 -21.49 8.68
CA GLY A 160 -8.01 -21.96 10.05
C GLY A 160 -6.76 -22.54 10.69
N ASP A 161 -5.80 -22.99 9.88
CA ASP A 161 -4.52 -23.53 10.30
C ASP A 161 -3.54 -22.40 10.64
N ILE A 162 -2.92 -22.48 11.82
CA ILE A 162 -2.08 -21.40 12.36
C ILE A 162 -0.81 -21.23 11.53
N ASP A 163 -0.15 -22.33 11.16
CA ASP A 163 1.10 -22.26 10.42
C ASP A 163 0.89 -21.74 9.01
N LYS A 164 -0.14 -22.25 8.30
CA LYS A 164 -0.51 -21.72 6.98
C LYS A 164 -0.92 -20.25 7.06
N GLY A 165 -1.65 -19.85 8.10
CA GLY A 165 -2.03 -18.45 8.31
C GLY A 165 -0.81 -17.53 8.49
N LEU A 166 0.16 -17.97 9.29
CA LEU A 166 1.42 -17.25 9.47
C LEU A 166 2.28 -17.24 8.20
N ASP A 167 2.29 -18.32 7.42
CA ASP A 167 3.01 -18.38 6.14
C ASP A 167 2.40 -17.40 5.13
N VAL A 168 1.07 -17.35 5.03
CA VAL A 168 0.36 -16.37 4.18
C VAL A 168 0.70 -14.93 4.57
N LEU A 169 0.73 -14.63 5.87
CA LEU A 169 1.16 -13.31 6.34
C LEU A 169 2.63 -13.05 6.02
N ASN A 170 3.51 -14.03 6.22
CA ASN A 170 4.93 -13.89 5.92
C ASN A 170 5.17 -13.61 4.43
N ASP A 171 4.43 -14.27 3.55
CA ASP A 171 4.52 -14.09 2.10
C ASP A 171 3.99 -12.72 1.68
N LEU A 172 2.87 -12.28 2.27
CA LEU A 172 2.34 -10.93 2.08
C LEU A 172 3.40 -9.88 2.43
N PHE A 173 3.93 -9.93 3.66
CA PHE A 173 4.92 -8.96 4.11
C PHE A 173 6.25 -9.07 3.35
N GLY A 174 6.58 -10.24 2.80
CA GLY A 174 7.70 -10.40 1.88
C GLY A 174 7.54 -9.64 0.57
N LYS A 175 6.31 -9.43 0.10
CA LYS A 175 6.02 -8.65 -1.12
C LYS A 175 5.89 -7.16 -0.86
N VAL A 176 5.25 -6.77 0.25
CA VAL A 176 5.00 -5.34 0.54
C VAL A 176 6.18 -4.65 1.24
N ILE A 177 7.06 -5.39 1.92
CA ILE A 177 8.31 -4.85 2.46
C ILE A 177 9.39 -4.92 1.37
N TYR A 178 9.26 -4.08 0.35
CA TYR A 178 10.15 -4.06 -0.83
C TYR A 178 11.44 -3.25 -0.65
N GLY A 179 11.68 -2.70 0.55
CA GLY A 179 12.83 -1.86 0.84
C GLY A 179 13.12 -1.77 2.34
N LYS A 180 14.06 -0.89 2.71
CA LYS A 180 14.38 -0.62 4.11
C LYS A 180 13.21 0.12 4.77
N LEU A 181 12.62 -0.50 5.79
CA LEU A 181 11.52 0.11 6.53
C LEU A 181 11.95 1.41 7.22
N PRO A 182 11.08 2.44 7.21
CA PRO A 182 11.39 3.72 7.79
C PRO A 182 11.69 3.69 9.28
N ILE A 183 12.57 4.57 9.73
CA ILE A 183 12.84 4.78 11.15
C ILE A 183 12.81 6.26 11.51
N GLY A 184 12.61 6.59 12.78
CA GLY A 184 12.54 7.97 13.24
C GLY A 184 11.19 8.63 12.95
N HIS A 185 11.15 9.96 13.03
CA HIS A 185 9.92 10.76 12.94
C HIS A 185 9.70 11.40 11.56
N GLU A 186 10.76 11.60 10.76
CA GLU A 186 10.68 12.36 9.50
C GLU A 186 9.68 11.77 8.50
N TRP A 187 9.64 10.44 8.37
CA TRP A 187 8.66 9.79 7.48
C TRP A 187 7.22 9.94 7.98
N LEU A 188 7.00 9.98 9.31
CA LEU A 188 5.67 10.21 9.90
C LEU A 188 5.21 11.63 9.63
N ASP A 189 6.09 12.61 9.88
CA ASP A 189 5.81 14.02 9.61
C ASP A 189 5.55 14.26 8.12
N HIS A 190 6.32 13.60 7.24
CA HIS A 190 6.09 13.64 5.80
C HIS A 190 4.69 13.12 5.43
N LEU A 191 4.28 11.99 6.01
CA LEU A 191 2.95 11.44 5.79
C LEU A 191 1.84 12.39 6.29
N ASP A 192 2.05 13.08 7.41
CA ASP A 192 1.08 14.01 7.99
C ASP A 192 0.94 15.30 7.15
N ILE A 193 2.07 15.88 6.70
CA ILE A 193 2.10 17.05 5.79
C ILE A 193 1.34 16.76 4.49
N LEU A 194 1.49 15.54 3.95
CA LEU A 194 0.77 15.07 2.76
C LEU A 194 -0.66 14.61 3.06
N ASN A 195 -1.16 14.80 4.29
CA ASN A 195 -2.51 14.42 4.71
C ASN A 195 -2.86 12.93 4.56
N THR A 196 -1.85 12.05 4.52
CA THR A 196 -2.06 10.60 4.40
C THR A 196 -2.30 9.92 5.75
N VAL A 197 -1.86 10.55 6.84
CA VAL A 197 -2.12 10.11 8.21
C VAL A 197 -2.59 11.27 9.08
N ARG A 198 -3.01 10.91 10.29
CA ARG A 198 -3.15 11.80 11.45
C ARG A 198 -2.28 11.23 12.55
N LEU A 199 -1.34 12.01 13.05
CA LEU A 199 -0.48 11.61 14.15
C LEU A 199 -1.11 12.01 15.48
N ASN A 200 -1.04 11.11 16.46
CA ASN A 200 -1.45 11.39 17.83
C ASN A 200 -0.29 11.06 18.77
N SER A 201 0.11 12.06 19.56
CA SER A 201 1.17 11.96 20.57
C SER A 201 0.73 11.35 21.89
N PHE A 202 -0.59 11.18 22.09
CA PHE A 202 -1.13 10.57 23.30
C PHE A 202 -1.36 9.06 23.10
N GLY A 203 -0.50 8.25 23.71
CA GLY A 203 -0.56 6.79 23.68
C GLY A 203 0.48 6.16 22.76
N SER A 204 0.36 4.85 22.55
CA SER A 204 1.23 4.10 21.64
C SER A 204 0.44 3.04 20.88
N LEU A 205 0.94 2.64 19.72
CA LEU A 205 0.37 1.52 18.98
C LEU A 205 0.49 0.24 19.81
N LYS A 206 -0.55 -0.60 19.75
CA LYS A 206 -0.48 -1.96 20.29
C LYS A 206 0.69 -2.68 19.63
N LYS A 207 1.54 -3.31 20.45
CA LYS A 207 2.65 -4.13 19.95
C LYS A 207 2.09 -5.33 19.19
N VAL A 208 2.88 -5.92 18.29
CA VAL A 208 2.46 -7.10 17.51
C VAL A 208 1.96 -8.23 18.40
N GLN A 209 2.62 -8.44 19.55
CA GLN A 209 2.23 -9.45 20.55
C GLN A 209 0.87 -9.19 21.21
N GLN A 210 0.33 -7.98 21.10
CA GLN A 210 -1.02 -7.63 21.57
C GLN A 210 -1.99 -7.61 20.39
N TYR A 211 -1.62 -6.92 19.31
CA TYR A 211 -2.49 -6.64 18.17
C TYR A 211 -2.95 -7.90 17.44
N TYR A 212 -2.02 -8.78 17.02
CA TYR A 212 -2.41 -9.96 16.23
C TYR A 212 -3.19 -10.99 17.04
N PRO A 213 -2.84 -11.27 18.31
CA PRO A 213 -3.65 -12.15 19.14
C PRO A 213 -5.09 -11.67 19.38
N GLU A 214 -5.31 -10.36 19.45
CA GLU A 214 -6.66 -9.78 19.54
C GLU A 214 -7.45 -9.90 18.24
N ASN A 215 -6.79 -9.77 17.08
CA ASN A 215 -7.45 -9.84 15.77
C ASN A 215 -7.59 -11.27 15.21
N LEU A 216 -6.83 -12.23 15.76
CA LEU A 216 -6.86 -13.65 15.39
C LEU A 216 -7.24 -14.54 16.59
N PRO A 217 -8.39 -14.30 17.25
CA PRO A 217 -8.74 -15.03 18.48
C PRO A 217 -8.86 -16.53 18.25
N GLY A 218 -9.25 -17.00 17.06
CA GLY A 218 -9.36 -18.42 16.74
C GLY A 218 -8.03 -19.18 16.70
N TYR A 219 -6.90 -18.47 16.67
CA TYR A 219 -5.55 -19.06 16.82
C TYR A 219 -5.09 -19.12 18.28
N ILE A 220 -5.67 -18.30 19.15
CA ILE A 220 -5.12 -17.99 20.48
C ILE A 220 -6.00 -18.53 21.60
N ASP A 221 -7.32 -18.52 21.42
CA ASP A 221 -8.26 -19.00 22.41
C ASP A 221 -7.97 -20.45 22.78
N VAL A 222 -8.13 -20.77 24.07
CA VAL A 222 -7.59 -22.00 24.66
C VAL A 222 -8.11 -23.27 23.99
N GLY A 223 -9.38 -23.28 23.60
CA GLY A 223 -10.04 -24.47 23.09
C GLY A 223 -10.62 -25.35 24.20
N ILE A 224 -10.87 -26.61 23.87
CA ILE A 224 -11.50 -27.62 24.73
C ILE A 224 -10.45 -28.64 25.16
N GLU A 225 -10.29 -28.84 26.47
CA GLU A 225 -9.33 -29.80 27.01
C GLU A 225 -9.70 -31.24 26.62
N LYS A 226 -8.71 -32.00 26.15
CA LYS A 226 -8.89 -33.39 25.74
C LYS A 226 -9.36 -34.25 26.90
N GLY A 227 -10.46 -34.97 26.67
CA GLY A 227 -11.04 -35.88 27.66
C GLY A 227 -11.89 -35.21 28.75
N SER A 228 -12.04 -33.89 28.71
CA SER A 228 -12.95 -33.16 29.61
C SER A 228 -14.43 -33.45 29.30
N GLU A 229 -15.32 -33.11 30.24
CA GLU A 229 -16.78 -33.16 29.99
C GLU A 229 -17.18 -32.29 28.79
N ASN A 230 -16.53 -31.13 28.61
CA ASN A 230 -16.78 -30.25 27.47
C ASN A 230 -16.34 -30.89 26.15
N HIS A 231 -15.30 -31.74 26.15
CA HIS A 231 -14.92 -32.52 24.97
C HIS A 231 -16.03 -33.50 24.59
N VAL A 232 -16.60 -34.23 25.55
CA VAL A 232 -17.72 -35.15 25.29
C VAL A 232 -18.93 -34.39 24.72
N LYS A 233 -19.32 -33.27 25.36
CA LYS A 233 -20.42 -32.41 24.88
C LYS A 233 -20.18 -31.89 23.47
N ALA A 234 -18.96 -31.48 23.14
CA ALA A 234 -18.63 -31.00 21.81
C ALA A 234 -18.82 -32.09 20.74
N LEU A 235 -18.42 -33.34 21.03
CA LEU A 235 -18.64 -34.46 20.12
C LEU A 235 -20.13 -34.78 19.95
N GLU A 236 -20.92 -34.74 21.03
CA GLU A 236 -22.38 -34.92 20.97
C GLU A 236 -23.05 -33.85 20.10
N ILE A 237 -22.63 -32.57 20.22
CA ILE A 237 -23.15 -31.48 19.38
C ILE A 237 -22.82 -31.71 17.90
N LEU A 238 -21.59 -32.15 17.59
CA LEU A 238 -21.19 -32.44 16.21
C LEU A 238 -22.05 -33.57 15.63
N ASP A 239 -22.18 -34.68 16.37
CA ASP A 239 -22.94 -35.86 15.91
C ASP A 239 -24.44 -35.53 15.72
N ALA A 240 -25.04 -34.80 16.66
CA ALA A 240 -26.45 -34.40 16.61
C ALA A 240 -26.78 -33.49 15.42
N ASN A 241 -25.79 -32.75 14.90
CA ASN A 241 -25.94 -31.84 13.76
C ASN A 241 -25.34 -32.38 12.46
N HIS A 242 -25.00 -33.68 12.44
CA HIS A 242 -24.38 -34.35 11.28
C HIS A 242 -23.10 -33.66 10.80
N LEU A 243 -22.32 -33.11 11.72
CA LEU A 243 -21.04 -32.46 11.47
C LEU A 243 -19.89 -33.44 11.69
N PRO A 244 -18.86 -33.42 10.84
CA PRO A 244 -17.75 -34.35 10.99
C PRO A 244 -16.89 -33.98 12.21
N ARG A 245 -16.57 -34.98 13.03
CA ARG A 245 -15.74 -34.81 14.24
C ARG A 245 -14.35 -34.21 13.96
N VAL A 246 -13.86 -34.31 12.71
CA VAL A 246 -12.61 -33.68 12.24
C VAL A 246 -12.62 -32.15 12.32
N LEU A 247 -13.78 -31.52 12.50
CA LEU A 247 -13.86 -30.08 12.78
C LEU A 247 -13.26 -29.69 14.13
N LEU A 248 -13.06 -30.65 15.04
CA LEU A 248 -12.38 -30.45 16.30
C LEU A 248 -10.94 -30.98 16.17
N ILE A 249 -10.01 -30.08 15.85
CA ILE A 249 -8.61 -30.40 15.57
C ILE A 249 -7.72 -30.16 16.79
N ASP A 250 -6.54 -30.77 16.81
CA ASP A 250 -5.52 -30.45 17.80
C ASP A 250 -5.11 -28.98 17.75
N HIS A 251 -4.98 -28.35 18.92
CA HIS A 251 -4.52 -26.99 19.01
C HIS A 251 -2.99 -26.94 18.81
N SER A 252 -2.52 -26.43 17.68
CA SER A 252 -1.09 -26.46 17.29
C SER A 252 -0.14 -25.82 18.31
N LEU A 253 -0.61 -24.81 19.07
CA LEU A 253 0.18 -24.15 20.12
C LEU A 253 0.16 -24.84 21.48
N ASN A 254 -0.77 -25.80 21.69
CA ASN A 254 -0.97 -26.52 22.94
C ASN A 254 -1.68 -27.86 22.69
N SER A 255 -0.92 -28.94 22.66
CA SER A 255 -1.41 -30.27 22.28
C SER A 255 -2.47 -30.87 23.20
N ASP A 256 -2.66 -30.34 24.41
CA ASP A 256 -3.64 -30.84 25.39
C ASP A 256 -5.07 -30.37 25.09
N TYR A 257 -5.22 -29.40 24.18
CA TYR A 257 -6.49 -28.79 23.81
C TYR A 257 -6.84 -29.03 22.34
N LEU A 258 -8.14 -28.94 22.07
CA LEU A 258 -8.74 -29.03 20.75
C LEU A 258 -9.44 -27.74 20.37
N ARG A 259 -9.51 -27.41 19.08
CA ARG A 259 -10.17 -26.19 18.57
C ARG A 259 -10.86 -26.41 17.23
N ILE A 260 -11.78 -25.51 16.92
CA ILE A 260 -12.34 -25.31 15.58
C ILE A 260 -11.30 -24.56 14.73
N PRO A 261 -10.99 -25.05 13.50
CA PRO A 261 -9.99 -24.45 12.63
C PRO A 261 -10.51 -23.19 11.94
N VAL A 262 -10.59 -22.09 12.66
CA VAL A 262 -10.91 -20.75 12.15
C VAL A 262 -9.93 -19.72 12.69
N SER A 263 -9.67 -18.63 11.95
CA SER A 263 -8.85 -17.53 12.48
C SER A 263 -9.65 -16.58 13.36
N ASN A 264 -10.97 -16.48 13.12
CA ASN A 264 -11.92 -15.76 13.95
C ASN A 264 -13.25 -16.52 14.00
N ARG A 265 -13.98 -16.42 15.13
CA ARG A 265 -15.32 -16.96 15.32
C ARG A 265 -16.30 -16.49 14.23
N ASP A 266 -16.18 -15.27 13.75
CA ASP A 266 -17.04 -14.71 12.69
C ASP A 266 -16.89 -15.44 11.34
N GLN A 267 -15.83 -16.25 11.17
CA GLN A 267 -15.59 -17.04 9.95
C GLN A 267 -16.14 -18.46 10.02
N ILE A 268 -16.89 -18.83 11.07
CA ILE A 268 -17.45 -20.18 11.21
C ILE A 268 -18.35 -20.55 10.02
N ASP A 269 -19.12 -19.59 9.48
CA ASP A 269 -20.01 -19.81 8.33
C ASP A 269 -19.27 -20.15 7.03
N SER A 270 -17.98 -19.83 6.98
CA SER A 270 -17.09 -19.96 5.84
C SER A 270 -16.27 -21.26 5.88
N ILE A 271 -16.45 -22.09 6.91
CA ILE A 271 -15.82 -23.41 7.01
C ILE A 271 -16.30 -24.28 5.83
N PRO A 272 -15.38 -24.78 4.99
CA PRO A 272 -15.75 -25.63 3.87
C PRO A 272 -16.14 -27.02 4.39
N LEU A 273 -17.38 -27.45 4.16
CA LEU A 273 -17.76 -28.84 4.30
C LEU A 273 -17.72 -29.55 2.95
N GLN A 274 -17.34 -30.83 3.00
CA GLN A 274 -17.35 -31.72 1.86
C GLN A 274 -18.42 -32.78 2.08
N LYS A 275 -19.26 -33.00 1.05
CA LYS A 275 -20.25 -34.06 1.04
C LYS A 275 -19.96 -35.04 -0.08
N THR A 276 -19.96 -36.31 0.27
CA THR A 276 -19.85 -37.39 -0.69
C THR A 276 -21.22 -37.64 -1.33
N ILE A 277 -21.30 -37.56 -2.66
CA ILE A 277 -22.49 -37.87 -3.45
C ILE A 277 -22.18 -38.93 -4.50
N LEU A 278 -23.20 -39.73 -4.85
CA LEU A 278 -23.13 -40.70 -5.94
C LEU A 278 -23.71 -40.05 -7.20
N GLN A 279 -22.86 -39.82 -8.20
CA GLN A 279 -23.25 -39.34 -9.53
C GLN A 279 -22.84 -40.39 -10.57
N GLU A 280 -23.81 -40.91 -11.33
CA GLU A 280 -23.59 -41.87 -12.42
C GLU A 280 -22.70 -43.08 -12.04
N GLY A 281 -22.89 -43.60 -10.82
CA GLY A 281 -22.12 -44.75 -10.31
C GLY A 281 -20.72 -44.40 -9.78
N SER A 282 -20.30 -43.14 -9.85
CA SER A 282 -19.04 -42.63 -9.31
C SER A 282 -19.25 -41.84 -8.02
N ILE A 283 -18.32 -42.00 -7.07
CA ILE A 283 -18.30 -41.24 -5.83
C ILE A 283 -17.63 -39.89 -6.12
N VAL A 284 -18.37 -38.79 -5.96
CA VAL A 284 -17.88 -37.43 -6.14
C VAL A 284 -18.00 -36.66 -4.82
N ILE A 285 -16.95 -35.90 -4.49
CA ILE A 285 -16.93 -35.04 -3.30
C ILE A 285 -17.28 -33.62 -3.75
N VAL A 286 -18.38 -33.07 -3.23
CA VAL A 286 -18.82 -31.71 -3.54
C VAL A 286 -18.72 -30.80 -2.32
N PRO A 287 -18.29 -29.54 -2.48
CA PRO A 287 -18.32 -28.56 -1.41
C PRO A 287 -19.78 -28.18 -1.09
N VAL A 288 -20.11 -28.12 0.19
CA VAL A 288 -21.43 -27.73 0.69
C VAL A 288 -21.25 -26.65 1.75
N LYS A 289 -22.13 -25.64 1.73
CA LYS A 289 -22.17 -24.61 2.78
C LYS A 289 -22.81 -25.16 4.05
N LEU A 290 -22.38 -24.65 5.20
CA LEU A 290 -23.06 -24.93 6.47
C LEU A 290 -24.50 -24.38 6.43
N THR A 291 -25.42 -25.15 7.01
CA THR A 291 -26.78 -24.67 7.31
C THR A 291 -26.75 -23.74 8.52
N GLY A 292 -27.78 -22.90 8.71
CA GLY A 292 -27.88 -22.01 9.87
C GLY A 292 -27.78 -22.75 11.21
N SER A 293 -28.46 -23.89 11.34
CA SER A 293 -28.40 -24.73 12.55
C SER A 293 -27.01 -25.33 12.79
N GLN A 294 -26.29 -25.69 11.72
CA GLN A 294 -24.90 -26.16 11.83
C GLN A 294 -23.94 -25.05 12.25
N VAL A 295 -24.12 -23.82 11.76
CA VAL A 295 -23.36 -22.65 12.22
C VAL A 295 -23.62 -22.39 13.70
N GLU A 296 -24.88 -22.46 14.15
CA GLU A 296 -25.25 -22.34 15.57
C GLU A 296 -24.63 -23.45 16.42
N ALA A 297 -24.62 -24.69 15.92
CA ALA A 297 -24.00 -25.82 16.59
C ALA A 297 -22.49 -25.60 16.80
N ILE A 298 -21.74 -25.20 15.75
CA ILE A 298 -20.30 -24.91 15.89
C ILE A 298 -20.05 -23.74 16.83
N ASN A 299 -20.91 -22.70 16.78
CA ASN A 299 -20.85 -21.59 17.73
C ASN A 299 -21.07 -22.05 19.19
N SER A 300 -21.96 -23.02 19.41
CA SER A 300 -22.17 -23.59 20.74
C SER A 300 -20.97 -24.39 21.24
N ILE A 301 -20.24 -25.07 20.34
CA ILE A 301 -18.97 -25.73 20.67
C ILE A 301 -17.90 -24.69 21.06
N TYR A 302 -17.82 -23.57 20.32
CA TYR A 302 -16.90 -22.48 20.66
C TYR A 302 -17.17 -21.92 22.08
N ASN A 303 -18.43 -21.88 22.52
CA ASN A 303 -18.80 -21.46 23.87
C ASN A 303 -18.31 -22.43 24.97
N LEU A 304 -17.93 -23.67 24.62
CA LEU A 304 -17.37 -24.65 25.56
C LEU A 304 -15.87 -24.45 25.82
N TYR A 305 -15.23 -23.49 25.15
CA TYR A 305 -13.81 -23.20 25.30
C TYR A 305 -13.45 -22.75 26.72
N SER A 306 -12.32 -23.24 27.21
CA SER A 306 -11.76 -22.82 28.49
C SER A 306 -11.42 -21.33 28.49
N GLN A 307 -11.77 -20.64 29.57
CA GLN A 307 -11.47 -19.22 29.80
C GLN A 307 -10.21 -19.05 30.67
N ASN A 308 -9.30 -20.03 30.67
CA ASN A 308 -8.08 -19.98 31.47
C ASN A 308 -7.07 -18.99 30.87
N ASP A 309 -6.99 -17.80 31.47
CA ASP A 309 -6.07 -16.73 31.06
C ASP A 309 -4.59 -17.14 31.07
N GLY A 310 -4.21 -18.03 31.99
CA GLY A 310 -2.84 -18.56 32.07
C GLY A 310 -2.47 -19.38 30.83
N VAL A 311 -3.38 -20.27 30.40
CA VAL A 311 -3.20 -21.07 29.18
C VAL A 311 -3.27 -20.18 27.94
N LYS A 312 -4.20 -19.22 27.89
CA LYS A 312 -4.29 -18.25 26.79
C LYS A 312 -3.00 -17.45 26.63
N LYS A 313 -2.39 -17.01 27.74
CA LYS A 313 -1.10 -16.32 27.73
C LYS A 313 0.03 -17.23 27.24
N SER A 314 0.00 -18.52 27.58
CA SER A 314 0.95 -19.51 27.04
C SER A 314 0.80 -19.65 25.52
N ASN A 315 -0.44 -19.72 25.01
CA ASN A 315 -0.70 -19.75 23.58
C ASN A 315 -0.16 -18.50 22.87
N ILE A 316 -0.34 -17.31 23.44
CA ILE A 316 0.24 -16.07 22.89
C ILE A 316 1.76 -16.16 22.79
N ASN A 317 2.44 -16.69 23.82
CA ASN A 317 3.89 -16.84 23.79
C ASN A 317 4.35 -17.81 22.70
N SER A 318 3.73 -19.00 22.61
CA SER A 318 4.01 -19.97 21.55
C SER A 318 3.75 -19.41 20.16
N PHE A 319 2.63 -18.68 19.98
CA PHE A 319 2.31 -17.99 18.73
C PHE A 319 3.41 -17.00 18.34
N MET A 320 3.90 -16.22 19.29
CA MET A 320 4.99 -15.27 19.03
C MET A 320 6.34 -15.93 18.77
N ASP A 321 6.55 -17.16 19.24
CA ASP A 321 7.75 -17.92 18.91
C ASP A 321 7.66 -18.47 17.48
N GLU A 322 6.50 -18.98 17.05
CA GLU A 322 6.25 -19.33 15.64
C GLU A 322 6.34 -18.11 14.71
N TRP A 323 5.87 -16.95 15.16
CA TRP A 323 5.97 -15.68 14.44
C TRP A 323 7.43 -15.30 14.14
N LYS A 324 8.32 -15.41 15.14
CA LYS A 324 9.75 -15.02 15.00
C LYS A 324 10.53 -15.92 14.06
N LYS A 325 10.10 -17.18 13.85
CA LYS A 325 10.73 -18.11 12.89
C LYS A 325 10.58 -17.63 11.44
N ARG A 326 9.57 -16.81 11.16
CA ARG A 326 9.27 -16.28 9.83
C ARG A 326 9.97 -14.93 9.63
N PRO A 327 10.85 -14.79 8.62
CA PRO A 327 11.76 -13.66 8.53
C PRO A 327 11.04 -12.32 8.33
N ASN A 328 10.02 -12.26 7.47
CA ASN A 328 9.31 -11.02 7.15
C ASN A 328 8.42 -10.59 8.33
N LEU A 329 7.80 -11.55 9.01
CA LEU A 329 7.04 -11.31 10.23
C LEU A 329 7.92 -10.81 11.38
N ASN A 330 9.13 -11.37 11.54
CA ASN A 330 10.08 -10.91 12.53
C ASN A 330 10.58 -9.48 12.21
N ALA A 331 10.85 -9.18 10.93
CA ALA A 331 11.21 -7.83 10.49
C ALA A 331 10.08 -6.83 10.76
N LEU A 332 8.84 -7.19 10.41
CA LEU A 332 7.64 -6.41 10.70
C LEU A 332 7.52 -6.13 12.20
N LYS A 333 7.66 -7.15 13.05
CA LYS A 333 7.58 -6.99 14.50
C LYS A 333 8.60 -5.98 15.01
N LYS A 334 9.87 -6.13 14.59
CA LYS A 334 10.95 -5.22 15.00
C LYS A 334 10.68 -3.78 14.57
N TRP A 335 10.05 -3.58 13.42
CA TRP A 335 9.71 -2.24 12.95
C TRP A 335 8.47 -1.67 13.65
N TRP A 336 7.33 -2.37 13.58
CA TRP A 336 6.04 -1.93 14.13
C TRP A 336 6.11 -1.62 15.61
N ASP A 337 6.79 -2.47 16.38
CA ASP A 337 6.93 -2.28 17.83
C ASP A 337 7.80 -1.06 18.19
N ASN A 338 8.52 -0.46 17.24
CA ASN A 338 9.35 0.73 17.45
C ASN A 338 8.76 2.01 16.84
N ILE A 339 7.54 1.97 16.30
CA ILE A 339 6.85 3.18 15.84
C ILE A 339 6.49 4.04 17.08
N PRO A 340 6.95 5.31 17.15
CA PRO A 340 6.87 6.12 18.37
C PRO A 340 5.49 6.73 18.64
N LEU A 341 4.68 6.90 17.59
CA LEU A 341 3.41 7.62 17.64
C LEU A 341 2.26 6.74 17.18
N ILE A 342 1.06 7.05 17.65
CA ILE A 342 -0.15 6.51 17.02
C ILE A 342 -0.34 7.22 15.69
N LEU A 343 -0.49 6.43 14.62
CA LEU A 343 -0.85 6.94 13.31
C LEU A 343 -2.23 6.41 12.91
N THR A 344 -3.12 7.30 12.50
CA THR A 344 -4.41 6.94 11.89
C THR A 344 -4.34 7.25 10.41
N ILE A 345 -4.51 6.24 9.57
CA ILE A 345 -4.46 6.40 8.12
C ILE A 345 -5.73 7.11 7.65
N THR A 346 -5.59 8.21 6.90
CA THR A 346 -6.72 8.95 6.33
C THR A 346 -7.31 8.22 5.13
N SER A 347 -8.46 8.68 4.60
CA SER A 347 -9.01 8.13 3.36
C SER A 347 -8.03 8.20 2.18
N ALA A 348 -7.28 9.30 2.04
CA ALA A 348 -6.26 9.43 0.99
C ALA A 348 -5.09 8.49 1.23
N GLY A 349 -4.61 8.38 2.48
CA GLY A 349 -3.56 7.44 2.84
C GLY A 349 -3.97 5.99 2.60
N LYS A 350 -5.23 5.62 2.93
CA LYS A 350 -5.76 4.26 2.72
C LYS A 350 -5.77 3.91 1.25
N VAL A 351 -6.28 4.80 0.39
CA VAL A 351 -6.31 4.62 -1.06
C VAL A 351 -4.90 4.47 -1.62
N LEU A 352 -4.00 5.38 -1.26
CA LEU A 352 -2.61 5.38 -1.73
C LEU A 352 -1.88 4.10 -1.33
N ALA A 353 -1.97 3.73 -0.06
CA ALA A 353 -1.35 2.54 0.51
C ALA A 353 -1.93 1.25 -0.05
N HIS A 354 -3.26 1.16 -0.19
CA HIS A 354 -3.92 -0.01 -0.76
C HIS A 354 -3.53 -0.20 -2.23
N SER A 355 -3.51 0.90 -3.02
CA SER A 355 -3.10 0.86 -4.43
C SER A 355 -1.64 0.43 -4.57
N ASN A 356 -0.75 0.94 -3.70
CA ASN A 356 0.65 0.50 -3.70
C ASN A 356 0.82 -0.94 -3.22
N ALA A 357 0.00 -1.42 -2.28
CA ALA A 357 -0.01 -2.82 -1.88
C ALA A 357 -0.42 -3.72 -3.05
N GLN A 358 -1.44 -3.37 -3.82
CA GLN A 358 -1.87 -4.12 -5.00
C GLN A 358 -0.87 -4.06 -6.16
N ARG A 359 -0.12 -2.96 -6.29
CA ARG A 359 1.04 -2.88 -7.18
C ARG A 359 2.08 -3.96 -6.82
N CYS A 360 2.29 -4.21 -5.53
CA CYS A 360 3.23 -5.22 -5.03
C CYS A 360 2.66 -6.66 -5.09
N ASP A 361 1.36 -6.84 -4.79
CA ASP A 361 0.67 -8.13 -4.86
C ASP A 361 -0.73 -7.98 -5.45
N LYS A 362 -0.86 -8.34 -6.73
CA LYS A 362 -2.10 -8.22 -7.51
C LYS A 362 -3.22 -9.17 -7.03
N ASN A 363 -2.91 -10.13 -6.17
CA ASN A 363 -3.89 -11.06 -5.61
C ASN A 363 -4.59 -10.50 -4.37
N LEU A 364 -4.22 -9.31 -3.89
CA LEU A 364 -4.87 -8.70 -2.75
C LEU A 364 -6.32 -8.32 -3.07
N PRO A 365 -7.25 -8.55 -2.11
CA PRO A 365 -8.65 -8.20 -2.30
C PRO A 365 -8.81 -6.70 -2.57
N PRO A 366 -9.86 -6.29 -3.30
CA PRO A 366 -10.11 -4.89 -3.58
C PRO A 366 -10.36 -4.10 -2.30
N MET A 367 -10.12 -2.79 -2.37
CA MET A 367 -10.37 -1.89 -1.24
C MET A 367 -11.87 -1.83 -0.95
N ASN A 368 -12.26 -2.21 0.28
CA ASN A 368 -13.62 -2.01 0.79
C ASN A 368 -13.94 -0.53 0.95
#